data_AF-A0A2S9TMK4-F1
#
_entry.id   AF-A0A2S9TMK4-F1
#
_cell.length_a   1.000
_cell.length_b   1.000
_cell.length_c   1.000
_cell.angle_alpha   90.00
_cell.angle_beta   90.00
_cell.angle_gamma   90.00
#
_symmetry.space_group_name_H-M   'P 1'
#
loop_
_entity.id
_entity.type
_entity.pdbx_description
1 polymer ?
#
loop_
_entity_poly.entity_id
_entity_poly.type
_entity_poly.pdbx_seq_one_letter_code
_entity_poly.pdbx_strand_id
1 'polypeptide(L)'
;MKIHEKYLEALKTFTDYVTISEWAIKFSEIYPEELQKANEQAINQKNDTTGLREIAARISSNISSGKWLKELSIDESERPRKVKYITRDELIIQEQIEIEEDIEPIRRQDIINNATSKLEIYELYRITEFENIQKSFKQFFNLDFEIDHAEALLNNQKQGEHHPNNLQLLLKYHNGKKNKNSWNRFTFEEQEEYIKKTVALHNLVADKFDVEIDNKILYSLLNRLKAIY
;
A
#
# COMPACT_ATOMS: atom_id res chain seq x y z
N MET A 1 -5.89 39.34 10.72
CA MET A 1 -5.54 37.91 10.61
C MET A 1 -4.81 37.48 11.87
N LYS A 2 -5.30 36.44 12.55
CA LYS A 2 -4.65 35.87 13.74
C LYS A 2 -3.36 35.15 13.32
N ILE A 3 -2.42 34.97 14.25
CA ILE A 3 -1.10 34.39 13.94
C ILE A 3 -1.18 33.00 13.28
N HIS A 4 -2.15 32.17 13.69
CA HIS A 4 -2.34 30.84 13.15
C HIS A 4 -2.93 30.83 11.74
N GLU A 5 -3.72 31.85 11.38
CA GLU A 5 -4.19 32.05 10.01
C GLU A 5 -3.02 32.46 9.10
N LYS A 6 -2.10 33.31 9.59
CA LYS A 6 -0.86 33.66 8.89
C LYS A 6 0.03 32.43 8.64
N TYR A 7 0.14 31.50 9.59
CA TYR A 7 0.85 30.23 9.36
C TYR A 7 0.23 29.47 8.18
N LEU A 8 -1.09 29.27 8.18
CA LEU A 8 -1.76 28.55 7.08
C LEU A 8 -1.59 29.25 5.72
N GLU A 9 -1.68 30.58 5.66
CA GLU A 9 -1.44 31.33 4.42
C GLU A 9 -0.04 31.10 3.86
N ALA A 10 0.98 31.02 4.72
CA ALA A 10 2.31 30.65 4.27
C ALA A 10 2.38 29.20 3.75
N LEU A 11 1.67 28.26 4.39
CA LEU A 11 1.65 26.87 3.94
C LEU A 11 1.00 26.69 2.57
N LYS A 12 -0.08 27.44 2.31
CA LYS A 12 -0.80 27.42 1.02
C LYS A 12 0.08 27.81 -0.18
N THR A 13 1.22 28.46 0.05
CA THR A 13 2.16 28.81 -1.02
C THR A 13 2.96 27.61 -1.54
N PHE A 14 2.97 26.50 -0.79
CA PHE A 14 3.57 25.25 -1.23
C PHE A 14 2.56 24.39 -1.98
N THR A 15 3.01 23.78 -3.07
CA THR A 15 2.21 22.84 -3.87
C THR A 15 2.28 21.41 -3.34
N ASP A 16 3.31 21.11 -2.54
CA ASP A 16 3.63 19.76 -2.08
C ASP A 16 4.00 19.73 -0.59
N TYR A 17 4.22 18.54 -0.07
CA TYR A 17 4.65 18.27 1.30
C TYR A 17 5.94 19.00 1.65
N VAL A 18 5.93 19.66 2.81
CA VAL A 18 7.08 20.38 3.36
C VAL A 18 7.31 20.03 4.81
N THR A 19 8.54 20.16 5.24
CA THR A 19 8.91 20.10 6.66
C THR A 19 8.40 21.34 7.40
N ILE A 20 8.20 21.22 8.71
CA ILE A 20 7.86 22.36 9.57
C ILE A 20 8.92 23.46 9.50
N SER A 21 10.19 23.10 9.29
CA SER A 21 11.29 24.05 9.14
C SER A 21 11.18 24.87 7.86
N GLU A 22 10.91 24.23 6.72
CA GLU A 22 10.67 24.93 5.45
C GLU A 22 9.44 25.84 5.54
N TRP A 23 8.38 25.37 6.20
CA TRP A 23 7.20 26.18 6.45
C TRP A 23 7.52 27.40 7.33
N ALA A 24 8.29 27.25 8.42
CA ALA A 24 8.70 28.35 9.28
C ALA A 24 9.57 29.39 8.55
N ILE A 25 10.47 28.94 7.66
CA ILE A 25 11.26 29.83 6.79
C ILE A 25 10.33 30.61 5.88
N LYS A 26 9.43 29.93 5.16
CA LYS A 26 8.52 30.60 4.23
C LYS A 26 7.58 31.58 4.90
N PHE A 27 7.08 31.23 6.09
CA PHE A 27 6.30 32.13 6.92
C PHE A 27 7.09 33.40 7.26
N SER A 28 8.37 33.26 7.59
CA SER A 28 9.23 34.38 7.95
C SER A 28 9.60 35.28 6.76
N GLU A 29 9.65 34.71 5.54
CA GLU A 29 9.79 35.48 4.30
C GLU A 29 8.55 36.33 4.01
N ILE A 30 7.35 35.79 4.26
CA ILE A 30 6.07 36.45 3.99
C ILE A 30 5.73 37.47 5.09
N TYR A 31 6.07 37.17 6.34
CA TYR A 31 5.78 37.99 7.52
C TYR A 31 7.06 38.33 8.31
N PRO A 32 7.97 39.16 7.75
CA PRO A 32 9.25 39.48 8.38
C PRO A 32 9.08 40.18 9.75
N GLU A 33 7.98 40.89 9.96
CA GLU A 33 7.66 41.53 11.24
C GLU A 33 7.39 40.51 12.36
N GLU A 34 6.84 39.34 12.03
CA GLU A 34 6.60 38.28 13.02
C GLU A 34 7.90 37.55 13.36
N LEU A 35 8.82 37.41 12.40
CA LEU A 35 10.18 36.92 12.66
C LEU A 35 10.94 37.85 13.61
N GLN A 36 10.85 39.17 13.41
CA GLN A 36 11.51 40.13 14.30
C GLN A 36 11.02 39.99 15.75
N LYS A 37 9.70 39.94 15.95
CA LYS A 37 9.12 39.71 17.29
C LYS A 37 9.55 38.37 17.89
N ALA A 38 9.61 37.32 17.07
CA ALA A 38 10.07 36.01 17.53
C ALA A 38 11.54 36.03 17.95
N ASN A 39 12.40 36.78 17.26
CA ASN A 39 13.81 36.98 17.65
C ASN A 39 13.94 37.74 18.97
N GLU A 40 13.15 38.80 19.18
CA GLU A 40 13.12 39.54 20.46
C GLU A 40 12.68 38.63 21.61
N GLN A 41 11.71 37.76 21.38
CA GLN A 41 11.26 36.77 22.37
C GLN A 41 12.33 35.70 22.63
N ALA A 42 13.02 35.24 21.59
CA ALA A 42 14.08 34.24 21.68
C ALA A 42 15.25 34.72 22.56
N ILE A 43 15.64 35.99 22.47
CA ILE A 43 16.69 36.60 23.33
C ILE A 43 16.34 36.51 24.81
N ASN A 44 15.05 36.60 25.15
CA ASN A 44 14.56 36.58 26.53
C ASN A 44 14.33 35.17 27.07
N GLN A 45 14.58 34.11 26.28
CA GLN A 45 14.45 32.73 26.72
C GLN A 45 15.65 32.27 27.55
N LYS A 46 15.39 31.33 28.48
CA LYS A 46 16.45 30.75 29.32
C LYS A 46 17.46 29.91 28.51
N ASN A 47 17.00 29.29 27.43
CA ASN A 47 17.82 28.45 26.56
C ASN A 47 18.09 29.18 25.25
N ASP A 48 19.29 28.98 24.69
CA ASP A 48 19.66 29.57 23.41
C ASP A 48 18.77 29.06 22.28
N THR A 49 18.07 29.97 21.61
CA THR A 49 17.09 29.69 20.56
C THR A 49 17.07 30.84 19.55
N THR A 50 16.42 30.62 18.41
CA THR A 50 16.25 31.63 17.35
C THR A 50 14.78 31.85 17.08
N GLY A 51 14.41 33.01 16.52
CA GLY A 51 13.02 33.28 16.14
C GLY A 51 12.46 32.22 15.18
N LEU A 52 13.28 31.69 14.27
CA LEU A 52 12.90 30.59 13.38
C LEU A 52 12.58 29.29 14.14
N ARG A 53 13.40 28.94 15.14
CA ARG A 53 13.14 27.76 15.99
C ARG A 53 11.87 27.93 16.81
N GLU A 54 11.64 29.12 17.35
CA GLU A 54 10.41 29.45 18.08
C GLU A 54 9.17 29.37 17.18
N ILE A 55 9.25 29.88 15.95
CA ILE A 55 8.15 29.78 14.97
C ILE A 55 7.88 28.31 14.62
N ALA A 56 8.92 27.53 14.31
CA ALA A 56 8.78 26.10 14.02
C ALA A 56 8.15 25.33 15.21
N ALA A 57 8.58 25.64 16.44
CA ALA A 57 8.02 25.03 17.65
C ALA A 57 6.54 25.39 17.84
N ARG A 58 6.14 26.65 17.59
CA ARG A 58 4.74 27.09 17.64
C ARG A 58 3.88 26.42 16.58
N ILE A 59 4.38 26.30 15.35
CA ILE A 59 3.71 25.58 14.27
C ILE A 59 3.49 24.12 14.71
N SER A 60 4.55 23.44 15.16
CA SER A 60 4.46 22.07 15.66
C SER A 60 3.44 21.93 16.80
N SER A 61 3.43 22.87 17.73
CA SER A 61 2.46 22.87 18.84
C SER A 61 1.01 22.99 18.38
N ASN A 62 0.72 23.83 17.37
CA ASN A 62 -0.64 23.96 16.82
C ASN A 62 -1.08 22.70 16.06
N ILE A 63 -0.15 22.02 15.38
CA ILE A 63 -0.41 20.72 14.75
C ILE A 63 -0.75 19.69 15.84
N SER A 64 0.11 19.55 16.86
CA SER A 64 -0.10 18.58 17.94
C SER A 64 -1.36 18.83 18.76
N SER A 65 -1.82 20.08 18.86
CA SER A 65 -3.10 20.40 19.50
C SER A 65 -4.32 20.16 18.61
N GLY A 66 -4.15 19.64 17.40
CA GLY A 66 -5.23 19.37 16.44
C GLY A 66 -5.85 20.63 15.84
N LYS A 67 -5.16 21.78 15.86
CA LYS A 67 -5.76 23.06 15.46
C LYS A 67 -6.11 23.13 13.97
N TRP A 68 -5.39 22.37 13.15
CA TRP A 68 -5.52 22.35 11.70
C TRP A 68 -5.86 20.96 11.17
N LEU A 69 -6.58 20.17 11.96
CA LEU A 69 -6.88 18.77 11.64
C LEU A 69 -7.67 18.60 10.34
N LYS A 70 -8.36 19.65 9.85
CA LYS A 70 -9.15 19.63 8.63
C LYS A 70 -8.47 20.33 7.45
N GLU A 71 -7.31 20.91 7.69
CA GLU A 71 -6.60 21.78 6.76
C GLU A 71 -5.21 21.23 6.40
N LEU A 72 -4.78 20.15 7.06
CA LEU A 72 -3.48 19.52 6.87
C LEU A 72 -3.61 18.03 6.57
N SER A 73 -2.85 17.59 5.58
CA SER A 73 -2.43 16.20 5.47
C SER A 73 -1.02 16.07 6.06
N ILE A 74 -0.83 15.06 6.92
CA ILE A 74 0.42 14.85 7.66
C ILE A 74 1.00 13.51 7.24
N ASP A 75 2.21 13.55 6.67
CA ASP A 75 2.97 12.35 6.35
C ASP A 75 3.87 11.97 7.55
N GLU A 76 3.53 10.84 8.17
CA GLU A 76 4.27 10.26 9.29
C GLU A 76 5.23 9.12 8.89
N SER A 77 5.32 8.80 7.58
CA SER A 77 6.16 7.71 7.08
C SER A 77 7.66 8.01 7.19
N GLU A 78 8.05 9.29 7.18
CA GLU A 78 9.43 9.75 7.24
C GLU A 78 9.68 10.75 8.39
N ARG A 79 10.97 10.88 8.77
CA ARG A 79 11.45 11.90 9.71
C ARG A 79 12.47 12.80 9.02
N PRO A 80 12.37 14.15 9.12
CA PRO A 80 11.33 14.90 9.82
C PRO A 80 9.95 14.79 9.16
N ARG A 81 8.88 14.84 9.97
CA ARG A 81 7.49 14.77 9.49
C ARG A 81 7.22 15.88 8.48
N LYS A 82 6.46 15.55 7.42
CA LYS A 82 6.08 16.49 6.38
C LYS A 82 4.59 16.79 6.45
N VAL A 83 4.21 18.00 6.07
CA VAL A 83 2.81 18.45 6.07
C VAL A 83 2.49 19.15 4.76
N LYS A 84 1.23 19.03 4.34
CA LYS A 84 0.70 19.70 3.16
C LYS A 84 -0.63 20.34 3.50
N TYR A 85 -0.87 21.56 3.02
CA TYR A 85 -2.20 22.15 3.09
C TYR A 85 -3.14 21.39 2.17
N ILE A 86 -4.31 21.02 2.69
CA ILE A 86 -5.38 20.39 1.90
C ILE A 86 -6.64 21.25 1.96
N THR A 87 -7.34 21.28 0.83
CA THR A 87 -8.67 21.85 0.73
C THR A 87 -9.70 20.90 1.32
N ARG A 88 -10.91 21.41 1.58
CA ARG A 88 -12.02 20.60 2.07
C ARG A 88 -12.41 19.50 1.08
N ASP A 89 -12.33 19.77 -0.22
CA ASP A 89 -12.67 18.80 -1.27
C ASP A 89 -11.62 17.67 -1.30
N GLU A 90 -10.32 18.01 -1.19
CA GLU A 90 -9.25 17.02 -1.07
C GLU A 90 -9.39 16.18 0.20
N LEU A 91 -9.75 16.78 1.33
CA LEU A 91 -10.02 16.05 2.57
C LEU A 91 -11.16 15.03 2.40
N ILE A 92 -12.28 15.45 1.80
CA ILE A 92 -13.42 14.56 1.55
C ILE A 92 -13.00 13.40 0.63
N ILE A 93 -12.18 13.66 -0.38
CA ILE A 93 -11.65 12.62 -1.29
C ILE A 93 -10.75 11.65 -0.51
N GLN A 94 -9.83 12.15 0.33
CA GLN A 94 -8.96 11.32 1.16
C GLN A 94 -9.77 10.44 2.12
N GLU A 95 -10.72 11.01 2.85
CA GLU A 95 -11.61 10.28 3.76
C GLU A 95 -12.38 9.19 3.01
N GLN A 96 -12.89 9.46 1.80
CA GLN A 96 -13.58 8.45 0.99
C GLN A 96 -12.66 7.32 0.53
N ILE A 97 -11.40 7.63 0.19
CA ILE A 97 -10.40 6.62 -0.19
C ILE A 97 -10.09 5.72 1.00
N GLU A 98 -9.81 6.30 2.18
CA GLU A 98 -9.52 5.55 3.40
C GLU A 98 -10.70 4.64 3.79
N ILE A 99 -11.93 5.16 3.74
CA ILE A 99 -13.14 4.37 4.01
C ILE A 99 -13.27 3.21 3.01
N GLU A 100 -13.05 3.45 1.72
CA GLU A 100 -13.14 2.38 0.71
C GLU A 100 -12.02 1.34 0.91
N GLU A 101 -10.80 1.75 1.26
CA GLU A 101 -9.68 0.84 1.56
C GLU A 101 -9.97 -0.05 2.78
N ASP A 102 -10.66 0.47 3.80
CA ASP A 102 -11.09 -0.29 4.98
C ASP A 102 -12.24 -1.26 4.68
N ILE A 103 -13.17 -0.87 3.81
CA ILE A 103 -14.34 -1.69 3.43
C ILE A 103 -13.96 -2.78 2.40
N GLU A 104 -12.98 -2.52 1.55
CA GLU A 104 -12.58 -3.40 0.45
C GLU A 104 -12.34 -4.87 0.88
N PRO A 105 -11.60 -5.17 1.96
CA PRO A 105 -11.35 -6.54 2.40
C PRO A 105 -12.62 -7.27 2.80
N ILE A 106 -13.55 -6.58 3.48
CA ILE A 106 -14.83 -7.14 3.91
C ILE A 106 -15.67 -7.49 2.69
N ARG A 107 -15.79 -6.56 1.74
CA ARG A 107 -16.53 -6.79 0.48
C ARG A 107 -15.95 -7.95 -0.31
N ARG A 108 -14.61 -8.07 -0.37
CA ARG A 108 -13.94 -9.21 -1.01
C ARG A 108 -14.32 -10.52 -0.35
N GLN A 109 -14.28 -10.58 0.99
CA GLN A 109 -14.62 -11.79 1.74
C GLN A 109 -16.08 -12.19 1.54
N ASP A 110 -17.01 -11.23 1.49
CA ASP A 110 -18.42 -11.49 1.23
C ASP A 110 -18.66 -12.07 -0.18
N ILE A 111 -17.96 -11.56 -1.20
CA ILE A 111 -18.00 -12.13 -2.55
C ILE A 111 -17.54 -13.57 -2.55
N ILE A 112 -16.42 -13.87 -1.88
CA ILE A 112 -15.85 -15.21 -1.77
C ILE A 112 -16.84 -16.14 -1.06
N ASN A 113 -17.38 -15.75 0.09
CA ASN A 113 -18.31 -16.57 0.87
C ASN A 113 -19.58 -16.89 0.07
N ASN A 114 -20.16 -15.88 -0.57
CA ASN A 114 -21.37 -16.04 -1.37
C ASN A 114 -21.14 -16.95 -2.58
N ALA A 115 -20.03 -16.80 -3.29
CA ALA A 115 -19.67 -17.66 -4.40
C ALA A 115 -19.41 -19.10 -3.93
N THR A 116 -18.62 -19.27 -2.87
CA THR A 116 -18.29 -20.59 -2.29
C THR A 116 -19.53 -21.37 -1.91
N SER A 117 -20.56 -20.71 -1.38
CA SER A 117 -21.83 -21.36 -1.02
C SER A 117 -22.61 -21.96 -2.21
N LYS A 118 -22.28 -21.54 -3.44
CA LYS A 118 -22.93 -21.95 -4.68
C LYS A 118 -22.09 -22.92 -5.52
N LEU A 119 -20.83 -23.15 -5.14
CA LEU A 119 -19.93 -24.03 -5.88
C LEU A 119 -20.33 -25.50 -5.70
N GLU A 120 -20.14 -26.27 -6.77
CA GLU A 120 -20.24 -27.71 -6.71
C GLU A 120 -19.07 -28.32 -5.93
N ILE A 121 -19.27 -29.55 -5.41
CA ILE A 121 -18.22 -30.29 -4.68
C ILE A 121 -16.92 -30.39 -5.48
N TYR A 122 -17.01 -30.58 -6.80
CA TYR A 122 -15.82 -30.68 -7.64
C TYR A 122 -15.10 -29.34 -7.78
N GLU A 123 -15.81 -28.23 -7.82
CA GLU A 123 -15.22 -26.89 -7.89
C GLU A 123 -14.53 -26.53 -6.57
N LEU A 124 -15.15 -26.86 -5.43
CA LEU A 124 -14.54 -26.74 -4.10
C LEU A 124 -13.26 -27.57 -4.00
N TYR A 125 -13.29 -28.82 -4.48
CA TYR A 125 -12.11 -29.67 -4.55
C TYR A 125 -10.98 -29.02 -5.36
N ARG A 126 -11.29 -28.44 -6.53
CA ARG A 126 -10.28 -27.74 -7.35
C ARG A 126 -9.65 -26.58 -6.60
N ILE A 127 -10.44 -25.75 -5.91
CA ILE A 127 -9.90 -24.63 -5.11
C ILE A 127 -9.00 -25.16 -3.99
N THR A 128 -9.43 -26.18 -3.26
CA THR A 128 -8.63 -26.81 -2.20
C THR A 128 -7.32 -27.39 -2.76
N GLU A 129 -7.34 -27.99 -3.95
CA GLU A 129 -6.12 -28.51 -4.57
C GLU A 129 -5.18 -27.38 -5.03
N PHE A 130 -5.68 -26.24 -5.49
CA PHE A 130 -4.85 -25.04 -5.72
C PHE A 130 -4.11 -24.64 -4.44
N GLU A 131 -4.78 -24.61 -3.28
CA GLU A 131 -4.17 -24.30 -1.98
C GLU A 131 -3.12 -25.33 -1.57
N ASN A 132 -3.40 -26.61 -1.76
CA ASN A 132 -2.47 -27.68 -1.42
C ASN A 132 -1.21 -27.62 -2.30
N ILE A 133 -1.36 -27.34 -3.58
CA ILE A 133 -0.24 -27.17 -4.52
C ILE A 133 0.58 -25.93 -4.15
N GLN A 134 -0.07 -24.81 -3.86
CA GLN A 134 0.57 -23.56 -3.42
C GLN A 134 1.41 -23.77 -2.14
N LYS A 135 0.84 -24.40 -1.11
CA LYS A 135 1.56 -24.77 0.13
C LYS A 135 2.75 -25.70 -0.15
N SER A 136 2.60 -26.65 -1.06
CA SER A 136 3.67 -27.58 -1.45
C SER A 136 4.84 -26.84 -2.13
N PHE A 137 4.56 -25.87 -3.01
CA PHE A 137 5.60 -25.04 -3.60
C PHE A 137 6.38 -24.24 -2.55
N LYS A 138 5.67 -23.69 -1.55
CA LYS A 138 6.33 -23.00 -0.44
C LYS A 138 7.20 -23.93 0.40
N GLN A 139 6.71 -25.13 0.69
CA GLN A 139 7.42 -26.09 1.54
C GLN A 139 8.67 -26.67 0.86
N PHE A 140 8.57 -27.10 -0.40
CA PHE A 140 9.64 -27.84 -1.07
C PHE A 140 10.57 -26.97 -1.91
N PHE A 141 10.11 -25.80 -2.35
CA PHE A 141 10.88 -24.91 -3.22
C PHE A 141 11.08 -23.51 -2.62
N ASN A 142 10.56 -23.23 -1.42
CA ASN A 142 10.52 -21.90 -0.81
C ASN A 142 9.87 -20.82 -1.71
N LEU A 143 9.05 -21.23 -2.68
CA LEU A 143 8.37 -20.34 -3.60
C LEU A 143 6.99 -19.98 -3.06
N ASP A 144 6.81 -18.69 -2.78
CA ASP A 144 5.57 -18.15 -2.23
C ASP A 144 4.64 -17.69 -3.35
N PHE A 145 3.97 -18.67 -3.96
CA PHE A 145 2.87 -18.39 -4.87
C PHE A 145 1.62 -17.98 -4.08
N GLU A 146 0.85 -17.07 -4.64
CA GLU A 146 -0.49 -16.71 -4.22
C GLU A 146 -1.50 -17.27 -5.23
N ILE A 147 -2.68 -17.64 -4.75
CA ILE A 147 -3.82 -17.98 -5.59
C ILE A 147 -4.50 -16.67 -5.97
N ASP A 148 -4.42 -16.33 -7.25
CA ASP A 148 -4.92 -15.07 -7.79
C ASP A 148 -6.15 -15.30 -8.69
N HIS A 149 -7.09 -14.36 -8.65
CA HIS A 149 -8.27 -14.33 -9.51
C HIS A 149 -7.97 -13.58 -10.81
N ALA A 150 -7.69 -14.25 -11.93
CA ALA A 150 -7.32 -13.63 -13.20
C ALA A 150 -8.17 -12.39 -13.54
N GLU A 151 -9.49 -12.52 -13.55
CA GLU A 151 -10.43 -11.41 -13.43
C GLU A 151 -10.59 -11.01 -11.97
N ALA A 152 -10.18 -9.80 -11.60
CA ALA A 152 -10.18 -9.38 -10.20
C ALA A 152 -11.61 -9.21 -9.66
N LEU A 153 -11.87 -9.72 -8.45
CA LEU A 153 -13.20 -9.68 -7.81
C LEU A 153 -13.74 -8.26 -7.62
N LEU A 154 -12.85 -7.30 -7.45
CA LEU A 154 -13.17 -5.89 -7.17
C LEU A 154 -12.78 -4.96 -8.31
N ASN A 155 -12.70 -5.49 -9.53
CA ASN A 155 -12.44 -4.67 -10.71
C ASN A 155 -13.61 -3.70 -10.97
N ASN A 156 -13.30 -2.45 -11.30
CA ASN A 156 -14.29 -1.39 -11.47
C ASN A 156 -15.08 -1.47 -12.79
N GLN A 157 -14.59 -2.21 -13.79
CA GLN A 157 -15.23 -2.34 -15.10
C GLN A 157 -15.96 -3.67 -15.25
N LYS A 158 -15.28 -4.78 -14.95
CA LYS A 158 -15.82 -6.13 -15.03
C LYS A 158 -15.31 -6.96 -13.86
N GLN A 159 -16.18 -7.15 -12.86
CA GLN A 159 -15.88 -7.99 -11.71
C GLN A 159 -15.73 -9.45 -12.13
N GLY A 160 -14.64 -10.07 -11.70
CA GLY A 160 -14.46 -11.51 -11.84
C GLY A 160 -15.23 -12.30 -10.80
N GLU A 161 -15.29 -13.61 -11.00
CA GLU A 161 -15.96 -14.55 -10.09
C GLU A 161 -14.95 -15.30 -9.21
N HIS A 162 -15.34 -15.60 -7.98
CA HIS A 162 -14.60 -16.55 -7.15
C HIS A 162 -14.96 -17.98 -7.58
N HIS A 163 -14.25 -18.48 -8.59
CA HIS A 163 -14.46 -19.79 -9.21
C HIS A 163 -13.10 -20.36 -9.68
N PRO A 164 -12.83 -21.68 -9.64
CA PRO A 164 -11.54 -22.26 -10.03
C PRO A 164 -11.10 -21.95 -11.48
N ASN A 165 -12.05 -21.76 -12.40
CA ASN A 165 -11.76 -21.30 -13.78
C ASN A 165 -11.30 -19.84 -13.86
N ASN A 166 -11.27 -19.12 -12.75
CA ASN A 166 -10.70 -17.78 -12.65
C ASN A 166 -9.41 -17.79 -11.81
N LEU A 167 -8.96 -18.95 -11.30
CA LEU A 167 -7.78 -19.03 -10.45
C LEU A 167 -6.52 -19.35 -11.27
N GLN A 168 -5.42 -18.77 -10.81
CA GLN A 168 -4.06 -19.02 -11.31
C GLN A 168 -3.03 -18.80 -10.18
N LEU A 169 -1.83 -19.36 -10.34
CA LEU A 169 -0.74 -19.20 -9.36
C LEU A 169 0.21 -18.11 -9.83
N LEU A 170 0.39 -17.07 -9.00
CA LEU A 170 1.32 -15.97 -9.26
C LEU A 170 2.23 -15.75 -8.06
N LEU A 171 3.49 -15.39 -8.26
CA LEU A 171 4.31 -14.91 -7.16
C LEU A 171 3.70 -13.63 -6.58
N LYS A 172 3.78 -13.47 -5.25
CA LYS A 172 3.31 -12.29 -4.53
C LYS A 172 3.73 -10.95 -5.16
N TYR A 173 4.98 -10.86 -5.62
CA TYR A 173 5.48 -9.65 -6.29
C TYR A 173 4.72 -9.32 -7.58
N HIS A 174 4.38 -10.33 -8.39
CA HIS A 174 3.60 -10.14 -9.62
C HIS A 174 2.14 -9.83 -9.33
N ASN A 175 1.54 -10.49 -8.34
CA ASN A 175 0.18 -10.18 -7.90
C ASN A 175 0.05 -8.72 -7.41
N GLY A 176 1.04 -8.23 -6.65
CA GLY A 176 1.10 -6.83 -6.24
C GLY A 176 1.14 -5.83 -7.41
N LYS A 177 1.70 -6.21 -8.57
CA LYS A 177 1.70 -5.37 -9.78
C LYS A 177 0.35 -5.37 -10.51
N LYS A 178 -0.42 -6.45 -10.39
CA LYS A 178 -1.76 -6.56 -10.96
C LYS A 178 -2.77 -5.68 -10.20
N ASN A 179 -2.75 -5.72 -8.87
CA ASN A 179 -3.66 -4.94 -8.01
C ASN A 179 -5.15 -5.21 -8.37
N LYS A 180 -6.01 -4.18 -8.49
CA LYS A 180 -7.43 -4.31 -8.89
C LYS A 180 -7.65 -4.58 -10.38
N ASN A 181 -6.60 -4.62 -11.19
CA ASN A 181 -6.72 -4.87 -12.63
C ASN A 181 -6.88 -6.36 -12.90
N SER A 182 -7.56 -6.71 -13.98
CA SER A 182 -7.64 -8.09 -14.45
C SER A 182 -6.43 -8.42 -15.31
N TRP A 183 -5.93 -9.64 -15.19
CA TRP A 183 -5.00 -10.24 -16.13
C TRP A 183 -5.71 -11.31 -16.92
N ASN A 184 -5.20 -11.61 -18.12
CA ASN A 184 -5.67 -12.80 -18.83
C ASN A 184 -5.34 -14.02 -17.98
N ARG A 185 -6.32 -14.91 -17.82
CA ARG A 185 -6.07 -16.20 -17.20
C ARG A 185 -5.09 -16.96 -18.07
N PHE A 186 -4.03 -17.47 -17.47
CA PHE A 186 -3.12 -18.36 -18.17
C PHE A 186 -3.86 -19.58 -18.72
N THR A 187 -3.42 -20.08 -19.87
CA THR A 187 -3.66 -21.49 -20.21
C THR A 187 -2.87 -22.38 -19.25
N PHE A 188 -3.17 -23.68 -19.21
CA PHE A 188 -2.37 -24.59 -18.40
C PHE A 188 -0.90 -24.57 -18.84
N GLU A 189 -0.65 -24.53 -20.15
CA GLU A 189 0.69 -24.48 -20.72
C GLU A 189 1.45 -23.22 -20.29
N GLU A 190 0.79 -22.07 -20.29
CA GLU A 190 1.35 -20.80 -19.82
C GLU A 190 1.65 -20.84 -18.31
N GLN A 191 0.74 -21.39 -17.51
CA GLN A 191 0.93 -21.55 -16.07
C GLN A 191 2.08 -22.51 -15.74
N GLU A 192 2.18 -23.62 -16.47
CA GLU A 192 3.27 -24.59 -16.34
C GLU A 192 4.61 -23.95 -16.69
N GLU A 193 4.68 -23.23 -17.82
CA GLU A 193 5.89 -22.54 -18.24
C GLU A 193 6.31 -21.46 -17.23
N TYR A 194 5.35 -20.69 -16.72
CA TYR A 194 5.59 -19.67 -15.70
C TYR A 194 6.18 -20.27 -14.41
N ILE A 195 5.62 -21.39 -13.92
CA ILE A 195 6.13 -22.08 -12.73
C ILE A 195 7.53 -22.62 -12.99
N LYS A 196 7.77 -23.29 -14.13
CA LYS A 196 9.10 -23.83 -14.48
C LYS A 196 10.16 -22.74 -14.54
N LYS A 197 9.86 -21.60 -15.16
CA LYS A 197 10.78 -20.45 -15.22
C LYS A 197 11.06 -19.88 -13.83
N THR A 198 10.04 -19.80 -12.99
CA THR A 198 10.18 -19.32 -11.61
C THR A 198 11.07 -20.24 -10.78
N VAL A 199 10.84 -21.56 -10.85
CA VAL A 199 11.67 -22.58 -10.20
C VAL A 199 13.11 -22.54 -10.72
N ALA A 200 13.31 -22.39 -12.03
CA ALA A 200 14.63 -22.29 -12.63
C ALA A 200 15.39 -21.02 -12.21
N LEU A 201 14.71 -19.87 -12.10
CA LEU A 201 15.30 -18.65 -11.58
C LEU A 201 15.68 -18.80 -10.11
N HIS A 202 14.80 -19.43 -9.31
CA HIS A 202 15.07 -19.70 -7.90
C HIS A 202 16.29 -20.63 -7.73
N ASN A 203 16.46 -21.60 -8.64
CA ASN A 203 17.64 -22.46 -8.72
C ASN A 203 18.96 -21.69 -8.88
N LEU A 204 18.99 -20.64 -9.71
CA LEU A 204 20.21 -19.85 -9.92
C LEU A 204 20.73 -19.19 -8.63
N VAL A 205 19.85 -19.02 -7.64
CA VAL A 205 20.17 -18.45 -6.34
C VAL A 205 20.03 -19.47 -5.21
N ALA A 206 19.73 -20.74 -5.50
CA ALA A 206 19.39 -21.77 -4.50
C ALA A 206 20.55 -22.09 -3.55
N ASP A 207 21.80 -22.01 -4.01
CA ASP A 207 23.00 -22.15 -3.17
C ASP A 207 23.05 -21.09 -2.04
N LYS A 208 22.30 -19.99 -2.17
CA LYS A 208 22.16 -18.96 -1.13
C LYS A 208 20.98 -19.21 -0.17
N PHE A 209 20.09 -20.14 -0.51
CA PHE A 209 18.84 -20.40 0.22
C PHE A 209 18.72 -21.83 0.77
N ASP A 210 19.70 -22.70 0.55
CA ASP A 210 19.73 -24.10 1.04
C ASP A 210 18.50 -24.91 0.57
N VAL A 211 18.13 -24.73 -0.70
CA VAL A 211 16.97 -25.41 -1.33
C VAL A 211 17.47 -26.43 -2.36
N GLU A 212 17.10 -27.70 -2.18
CA GLU A 212 17.34 -28.76 -3.16
C GLU A 212 16.11 -28.94 -4.06
N ILE A 213 16.28 -28.77 -5.37
CA ILE A 213 15.18 -28.93 -6.33
C ILE A 213 15.08 -30.39 -6.79
N ASP A 214 14.05 -31.08 -6.29
CA ASP A 214 13.66 -32.39 -6.79
C ASP A 214 12.65 -32.25 -7.94
N ASN A 215 13.13 -32.53 -9.16
CA ASN A 215 12.29 -32.51 -10.35
C ASN A 215 11.10 -33.47 -10.28
N LYS A 216 11.18 -34.58 -9.54
CA LYS A 216 10.04 -35.50 -9.35
C LYS A 216 8.91 -34.81 -8.58
N ILE A 217 9.25 -34.03 -7.55
CA ILE A 217 8.28 -33.24 -6.80
C ILE A 217 7.66 -32.19 -7.73
N LEU A 218 8.48 -31.47 -8.52
CA LEU A 218 7.99 -30.49 -9.48
C LEU A 218 6.99 -31.10 -10.47
N TYR A 219 7.36 -32.23 -11.10
CA TYR A 219 6.47 -32.94 -12.04
C TYR A 219 5.18 -33.42 -11.37
N SER A 220 5.26 -33.92 -10.13
CA SER A 220 4.08 -34.32 -9.36
C SER A 220 3.13 -33.14 -9.13
N LEU A 221 3.64 -31.99 -8.70
CA LEU A 221 2.84 -30.79 -8.48
C LEU A 221 2.22 -30.25 -9.77
N LEU A 222 2.97 -30.23 -10.88
CA LEU A 222 2.46 -29.80 -12.18
C LEU A 222 1.37 -30.73 -12.72
N ASN A 223 1.52 -32.05 -12.54
CA ASN A 223 0.49 -33.01 -12.93
C ASN A 223 -0.79 -32.85 -12.11
N ARG A 224 -0.66 -32.61 -10.80
CA ARG A 224 -1.82 -32.29 -9.94
C ARG A 224 -2.50 -31.01 -10.39
N LEU A 225 -1.72 -29.96 -10.68
CA LEU A 225 -2.24 -28.70 -11.21
C LEU A 225 -2.99 -28.92 -12.52
N LYS A 226 -2.43 -29.71 -13.44
CA LYS A 226 -3.06 -30.05 -14.73
C LYS A 226 -4.43 -30.69 -14.57
N ALA A 227 -4.58 -31.56 -13.58
CA ALA A 227 -5.84 -32.28 -13.36
C ALA A 227 -6.98 -31.36 -12.88
N ILE A 228 -6.66 -30.20 -12.32
CA ILE A 228 -7.64 -29.25 -11.77
C ILE A 228 -7.74 -27.94 -12.56
N TYR A 229 -6.91 -27.74 -13.59
CA TYR A 229 -6.83 -26.47 -14.32
C TYR A 229 -7.99 -26.29 -15.30
#